data_AF-A0A7V6KX89-F1
#
_entry.id   AF-A0A7V6KX89-F1
#
_cell.length_a   1.000
_cell.length_b   1.000
_cell.length_c   1.000
_cell.angle_alpha   90.00
_cell.angle_beta   90.00
_cell.angle_gamma   90.00
#
_symmetry.space_group_name_H-M   'P 1'
#
loop_
_entity.id
_entity.type
_entity.pdbx_description
1 polymer ?
#
loop_
_entity_poly.entity_id
_entity_poly.type
_entity_poly.pdbx_seq_one_letter_code
_entity_poly.pdbx_strand_id
1 'polypeptide(L)' 'MKIVLSEAENKTMHAAELADEIYRRRLYLKKDGSKAEYTQIRARCGHYLDMFEALPGNRIKLKNSGNVKCQ' A
#
# COMPACT_ATOMS: atom_id res chain seq x y z
N MET A 1 -4.63 0.41 1.13
CA MET A 1 -3.15 0.53 1.26
C MET A 1 -2.75 1.51 2.37
N LYS A 2 -3.15 2.79 2.31
CA LYS A 2 -2.75 3.82 3.31
C LYS A 2 -3.07 3.44 4.76
N ILE A 3 -4.29 3.01 5.05
CA ILE A 3 -4.74 2.64 6.40
C ILE A 3 -3.85 1.52 6.98
N VAL A 4 -3.72 0.42 6.23
CA VAL A 4 -2.90 -0.74 6.61
C VAL A 4 -1.44 -0.36 6.86
N LEU A 5 -0.84 0.44 5.96
CA LEU A 5 0.54 0.88 6.15
C LEU A 5 0.65 1.86 7.33
N SER A 6 -0.32 2.75 7.56
CA SER A 6 -0.27 3.71 8.66
C SER A 6 -0.29 3.05 10.04
N GLU A 7 -0.87 1.86 10.15
CA GLU A 7 -0.91 1.07 11.38
C GLU A 7 0.30 0.14 11.54
N ALA A 8 1.12 -0.04 10.49
CA ALA A 8 2.32 -0.85 10.55
C ALA A 8 3.45 -0.12 11.30
N GLU A 9 4.23 -0.87 12.08
CA GLU A 9 5.25 -0.36 13.02
C GLU A 9 6.32 0.55 12.38
N ASN A 10 6.52 0.48 11.06
CA ASN A 10 7.46 1.32 10.31
C ASN A 10 6.85 1.97 9.07
N LYS A 11 5.52 2.05 9.01
CA LYS A 11 4.79 2.46 7.82
C LYS A 11 5.18 1.68 6.55
N THR A 12 5.73 0.49 6.74
CA THR A 12 6.36 -0.32 5.69
C THR A 12 5.92 -1.77 5.84
N MET A 13 5.58 -2.42 4.74
CA MET A 13 5.12 -3.81 4.73
C MET A 13 5.54 -4.49 3.42
N HIS A 14 5.70 -5.82 3.41
CA HIS A 14 5.85 -6.53 2.13
C HIS A 14 4.56 -6.42 1.31
N ALA A 15 4.69 -6.35 -0.01
CA ALA A 15 3.55 -6.21 -0.91
C ALA A 15 2.58 -7.40 -0.82
N ALA A 16 3.08 -8.61 -0.56
CA ALA A 16 2.27 -9.80 -0.33
C ALA A 16 1.46 -9.68 0.97
N GLU A 17 2.12 -9.37 2.09
CA GLU A 17 1.46 -9.15 3.38
C GLU A 17 0.45 -8.00 3.32
N LEU A 18 0.79 -6.92 2.61
CA LEU A 18 -0.11 -5.79 2.39
C LEU A 18 -1.36 -6.22 1.61
N ALA A 19 -1.20 -7.04 0.58
CA ALA A 19 -2.32 -7.58 -0.19
C ALA A 19 -3.22 -8.47 0.69
N ASP A 20 -2.61 -9.32 1.51
CA ASP A 20 -3.30 -10.20 2.45
C ASP A 20 -4.10 -9.41 3.49
N GLU A 21 -3.48 -8.39 4.09
CA GLU A 21 -4.09 -7.59 5.13
C GLU A 21 -5.22 -6.70 4.59
N ILE A 22 -5.04 -6.14 3.39
CA ILE A 22 -6.09 -5.41 2.66
C ILE A 22 -7.30 -6.33 2.38
N TYR A 23 -7.04 -7.57 1.97
CA TYR A 23 -8.08 -8.54 1.68
C TYR A 23 -8.79 -9.02 2.94
N ARG A 24 -8.03 -9.33 4.00
CA ARG A 24 -8.53 -9.74 5.31
C ARG A 24 -9.51 -8.71 5.88
N ARG A 25 -9.20 -7.42 5.69
CA ARG A 25 -10.06 -6.30 6.11
C ARG A 25 -11.10 -5.88 5.07
N ARG A 26 -11.16 -6.55 3.91
CA ARG A 26 -12.03 -6.23 2.76
C ARG A 26 -11.96 -4.77 2.30
N LEU A 27 -10.80 -4.13 2.45
CA LEU A 27 -10.61 -2.71 2.12
C LEU A 27 -10.46 -2.46 0.62
N TYR A 28 -10.05 -3.49 -0.13
CA TYR A 28 -9.94 -3.44 -1.57
C TYR A 28 -10.05 -4.85 -2.12
N LEU A 29 -11.09 -5.09 -2.92
CA LEU A 29 -11.41 -6.37 -3.52
C LEU A 29 -11.50 -6.21 -5.03
N LYS A 30 -11.20 -7.28 -5.77
CA LYS A 30 -11.51 -7.32 -7.21
C LYS A 30 -13.04 -7.39 -7.40
N LYS A 31 -13.51 -7.20 -8.63
CA LYS A 31 -14.95 -7.25 -8.98
C LYS A 31 -15.59 -8.61 -8.64
N ASP A 32 -14.82 -9.69 -8.72
CA ASP A 32 -15.22 -11.05 -8.36
C ASP A 32 -15.14 -11.33 -6.84
N GLY A 33 -14.73 -10.34 -6.04
CA GLY A 33 -14.52 -10.50 -4.61
C GLY A 33 -13.19 -11.14 -4.22
N SER A 34 -12.34 -11.52 -5.19
CA SER A 34 -11.04 -12.15 -4.92
C SER A 34 -9.95 -11.16 -4.48
N LYS A 35 -8.89 -11.70 -3.88
CA LYS A 35 -7.71 -10.94 -3.43
C LYS A 35 -6.97 -10.32 -4.63
N ALA A 36 -6.59 -9.05 -4.51
CA ALA A 36 -5.69 -8.39 -5.45
C ALA A 36 -4.29 -9.00 -5.36
N GLU A 37 -3.67 -9.29 -6.50
CA GLU A 37 -2.32 -9.85 -6.51
C GLU A 37 -1.30 -8.82 -6.01
N TYR A 38 -0.23 -9.29 -5.35
CA TYR A 38 0.79 -8.39 -4.81
C TYR A 38 1.45 -7.52 -5.91
N THR A 39 1.55 -8.05 -7.13
CA THR A 39 2.04 -7.32 -8.31
C THR A 39 1.11 -6.16 -8.69
N GLN A 40 -0.21 -6.36 -8.60
CA GLN A 40 -1.22 -5.33 -8.86
C GLN A 40 -1.21 -4.26 -7.77
N ILE A 41 -1.08 -4.68 -6.51
CA ILE A 41 -0.92 -3.75 -5.37
C ILE A 41 0.34 -2.91 -5.55
N ARG A 42 1.47 -3.55 -5.92
CA ARG A 42 2.75 -2.88 -6.15
C ARG A 42 2.69 -1.91 -7.32
N ALA A 43 2.13 -2.32 -8.46
CA ALA A 43 1.92 -1.45 -9.61
C ALA A 43 1.07 -0.24 -9.23
N ARG A 44 -0.02 -0.46 -8.48
CA ARG A 44 -0.87 0.64 -8.00
C ARG A 44 -0.11 1.61 -7.12
N CYS A 45 0.68 1.13 -6.15
CA CYS A 45 1.50 2.02 -5.33
C CYS A 45 2.53 2.79 -6.14
N GLY A 46 3.07 2.21 -7.23
CA GLY A 46 3.95 2.89 -8.17
C GLY A 46 3.31 4.05 -8.92
N HIS A 47 1.98 4.09 -9.05
CA HIS A 47 1.27 5.25 -9.64
C HIS A 47 1.14 6.42 -8.66
N TYR A 48 1.33 6.18 -7.36
CA TYR A 48 1.13 7.17 -6.29
C TYR A 48 2.46 7.44 -5.56
N LEU A 49 3.49 7.87 -6.30
CA LEU A 49 4.86 8.07 -5.79
C LEU A 49 4.97 9.14 -4.69
N ASP A 50 4.01 10.06 -4.64
CA ASP A 50 3.94 11.11 -3.61
C ASP A 50 3.46 10.55 -2.25
N MET A 51 2.72 9.45 -2.29
CA MET A 51 2.14 8.81 -1.11
C MET A 51 2.86 7.53 -0.71
N PHE A 52 3.39 6.79 -1.69
CA PHE A 52 4.03 5.49 -1.47
C PHE A 52 5.40 5.44 -2.12
N GLU A 53 6.28 4.66 -1.50
CA GLU A 53 7.62 4.38 -1.97
C GLU A 53 7.76 2.86 -2.13
N ALA A 54 8.02 2.41 -3.36
CA ALA A 54 8.29 1.01 -3.64
C ALA A 54 9.79 0.73 -3.42
N LEU A 55 10.09 0.02 -2.34
CA LEU A 55 11.45 -0.35 -1.94
C LEU A 55 11.87 -1.69 -2.59
N PRO A 56 13.19 -1.94 -2.71
CA PRO A 56 13.69 -3.25 -3.10
C PRO A 56 13.20 -4.35 -2.16
N GLY A 57 13.11 -5.59 -2.68
CA GLY A 57 12.57 -6.72 -1.91
C GLY A 57 11.04 -6.78 -1.82
N ASN A 58 10.33 -6.14 -2.76
CA ASN A 58 8.86 -6.09 -2.79
C ASN A 58 8.25 -5.48 -1.51
N ARG A 59 8.87 -4.43 -0.98
CA ARG A 59 8.36 -3.71 0.19
C ARG A 59 7.74 -2.40 -0.25
N ILE A 60 6.66 -2.01 0.42
CA ILE A 60 5.97 -0.75 0.16
C ILE A 60 5.98 0.05 1.45
N LYS A 61 6.49 1.28 1.36
CA LYS A 61 6.52 2.25 2.45
C LYS A 61 5.52 3.37 2.18
N LEU A 62 4.73 3.73 3.18
CA LEU A 62 3.89 4.91 3.15
C LEU A 62 4.77 6.11 3.49
N LYS A 63 4.87 7.05 2.55
CA LYS A 63 5.49 8.34 2.81
C LYS A 63 4.63 9.10 3.81
N ASN A 64 5.27 9.63 4.84
CA ASN A 64 4.59 10.51 5.76
C ASN A 64 4.33 11.80 4.98
N SER A 65 3.08 12.05 4.58
CA SER A 65 2.66 13.33 4.00
C SER A 65 2.72 14.40 5.09
N GLY A 66 3.93 14.78 5.50
CA GLY A 66 4.15 15.98 6.30
C GLY A 66 4.01 17.18 5.38
N ASN A 67 2.91 17.92 5.55
CA ASN A 67 2.67 19.25 4.99
C ASN A 67 2.93 19.41 3.49
N VAL A 68 1.89 19.21 2.68
CA VAL A 68 1.73 20.07 1.51
C VAL A 68 1.52 21.48 2.07
N LYS A 69 2.58 22.29 2.11
CA LYS A 69 2.41 23.75 2.25
C LYS A 69 1.64 24.18 1.01
N CYS A 70 0.39 24.61 1.20
CA CYS A 70 -0.30 25.45 0.23
C CYS A 70 0.64 26.61 -0.13
N GLN A 71 1.00 26.73 -1.41
CA GLN A 71 1.38 28.03 -1.99
C GLN A 71 0.10 28.73 -2.44
#